data_AF-A0AAV9TJS6-F1
#
_entry.id   AF-A0AAV9TJS6-F1
#
_cell.length_a   1.000
_cell.length_b   1.000
_cell.length_c   1.000
_cell.angle_alpha   90.00
_cell.angle_beta   90.00
_cell.angle_gamma   90.00
#
_symmetry.space_group_name_H-M   'P 1'
#
loop_
_entity.id
_entity.type
_entity.pdbx_description
1 polymer ?
#
loop_
_entity_poly.entity_id
_entity_poly.type
_entity_poly.pdbx_seq_one_letter_code
_entity_poly.pdbx_strand_id
1 'polypeptide(L)'
;MAWFEVHVESVLAMAAASTQRYKEKRSLGSLDGIPTAVKDEFDMEGCKTTLGSPNDYTALHVPQLKGDSDSTKTSWCVIRVIDAGAVVLGKLSMHEFGMA
;
A
#
# COMPACT_ATOMS: atom_id res chain seq x y z
N MET A 1 14.93 -12.41 -2.30
CA MET A 1 13.55 -12.21 -2.81
C MET A 1 13.25 -10.72 -2.76
N ALA A 2 12.38 -10.17 -3.61
CA ALA A 2 12.06 -8.73 -3.60
C ALA A 2 10.62 -8.44 -3.14
N TRP A 3 9.68 -9.33 -3.44
CA TRP A 3 8.26 -9.16 -3.16
C TRP A 3 7.75 -10.29 -2.26
N PHE A 4 6.90 -9.94 -1.30
CA PHE A 4 6.08 -10.92 -0.58
C PHE A 4 4.69 -11.04 -1.20
N GLU A 5 4.10 -9.92 -1.63
CA GLU A 5 2.78 -9.90 -2.26
C GLU A 5 2.74 -8.90 -3.41
N VAL A 6 1.98 -9.24 -4.47
CA VAL A 6 1.66 -8.35 -5.59
C VAL A 6 0.17 -8.45 -5.87
N HIS A 7 -0.51 -7.31 -6.01
CA HIS A 7 -1.98 -7.24 -6.07
C HIS A 7 -2.44 -6.86 -7.47
N VAL A 8 -2.32 -7.81 -8.41
CA VAL A 8 -2.45 -7.56 -9.86
C VAL A 8 -3.76 -6.84 -10.23
N GLU A 9 -4.90 -7.26 -9.68
CA GLU A 9 -6.19 -6.65 -9.99
C GLU A 9 -6.27 -5.19 -9.54
N SER A 10 -5.84 -4.91 -8.30
CA SER A 10 -5.78 -3.56 -7.74
C SER A 10 -4.81 -2.66 -8.54
N VAL A 11 -3.65 -3.21 -8.92
CA VAL A 11 -2.66 -2.52 -9.75
C VAL A 11 -3.24 -2.10 -11.09
N LEU A 12 -3.91 -3.01 -11.79
CA LEU A 12 -4.52 -2.72 -13.08
C LEU A 12 -5.65 -1.69 -12.95
N ALA A 13 -6.45 -1.76 -11.88
CA ALA A 13 -7.50 -0.79 -11.59
C ALA A 13 -6.92 0.62 -11.33
N MET A 14 -5.87 0.73 -10.50
CA MET A 14 -5.18 2.00 -10.24
C MET A 14 -4.55 2.60 -11.50
N ALA A 15 -3.88 1.76 -12.31
CA ALA A 15 -3.26 2.18 -13.56
C ALA A 15 -4.31 2.66 -14.58
N ALA A 16 -5.44 1.97 -14.68
CA ALA A 16 -6.56 2.38 -15.54
C ALA A 16 -7.17 3.72 -15.08
N ALA A 17 -7.35 3.91 -13.78
CA ALA A 17 -7.86 5.15 -13.22
C ALA A 17 -6.91 6.33 -13.48
N SER A 18 -5.60 6.14 -13.30
CA SER A 18 -4.58 7.14 -13.64
C SER A 18 -4.58 7.47 -15.13
N THR A 19 -4.64 6.44 -15.99
CA THR A 19 -4.73 6.61 -17.45
C THR A 19 -5.94 7.45 -17.85
N GLN A 20 -7.10 7.22 -17.22
CA GLN A 20 -8.30 8.01 -17.48
C GLN A 20 -8.11 9.47 -17.06
N ARG A 21 -7.59 9.73 -15.85
CA ARG A 21 -7.30 11.09 -15.37
C ARG A 21 -6.32 11.82 -16.28
N TYR A 22 -5.32 11.13 -16.79
CA TYR A 22 -4.34 11.69 -17.72
C TYR A 22 -4.98 12.09 -19.05
N LYS A 23 -5.80 11.21 -19.64
CA LYS A 23 -6.57 11.50 -20.87
C LYS A 23 -7.49 12.72 -20.72
N GLU A 24 -8.09 12.86 -19.55
CA GLU A 24 -8.99 13.97 -19.20
C GLU A 24 -8.27 15.25 -18.73
N LYS A 25 -6.92 15.28 -18.74
CA LYS A 25 -6.08 16.40 -18.26
C LYS A 25 -6.35 16.79 -16.79
N ARG A 26 -6.65 15.80 -15.95
CA ARG A 26 -6.97 15.96 -14.51
C ARG A 26 -6.10 15.05 -13.63
N SER A 27 -4.79 15.03 -13.93
CA SER A 27 -3.79 14.35 -13.12
C SER A 27 -3.83 14.85 -11.67
N LEU A 28 -3.63 13.95 -10.70
CA LEU A 28 -3.55 14.24 -9.27
C LEU A 28 -2.21 14.87 -8.84
N GLY A 29 -1.22 14.92 -9.74
CA GLY A 29 0.09 15.52 -9.48
C GLY A 29 1.23 14.67 -10.02
N SER A 30 2.45 14.95 -9.53
CA SER A 30 3.68 14.31 -10.01
C SER A 30 3.78 12.81 -9.73
N LEU A 31 2.98 12.28 -8.79
CA LEU A 31 2.94 10.86 -8.45
C LEU A 31 1.81 10.09 -9.14
N ASP A 32 0.91 10.76 -9.86
CA ASP A 32 -0.22 10.11 -10.50
C ASP A 32 0.25 9.15 -11.60
N GLY A 33 0.01 7.85 -11.41
CA GLY A 33 0.41 6.79 -12.34
C GLY A 33 1.80 6.21 -12.10
N ILE A 34 2.56 6.74 -11.14
CA ILE A 34 3.94 6.28 -10.88
C ILE A 34 3.91 4.91 -10.16
N PRO A 35 4.53 3.85 -10.72
CA PRO A 35 4.64 2.56 -10.05
C PRO A 35 5.45 2.67 -8.76
N THR A 36 4.86 2.22 -7.66
CA THR A 36 5.43 2.32 -6.30
C THR A 36 5.20 1.02 -5.55
N ALA A 37 5.94 0.80 -4.47
CA ALA A 37 5.82 -0.39 -3.62
C ALA A 37 5.90 0.01 -2.15
N VAL A 38 5.37 -0.84 -1.27
CA VAL A 38 5.32 -0.60 0.17
C VAL A 38 6.25 -1.59 0.86
N LYS A 39 7.19 -1.10 1.66
CA LYS A 39 8.03 -1.97 2.51
C LYS A 39 7.16 -2.73 3.51
N ASP A 40 7.54 -3.96 3.84
CA ASP A 40 6.67 -4.86 4.60
C ASP A 40 6.24 -4.34 5.98
N GLU A 41 6.97 -3.39 6.57
CA GLU A 41 6.63 -2.79 7.87
C GLU A 41 5.38 -1.90 7.92
N PHE A 42 4.84 -1.48 6.78
CA PHE A 42 3.67 -0.61 6.73
C PHE A 42 2.40 -1.37 6.41
N ASP A 43 1.39 -1.32 7.29
CA ASP A 43 0.10 -1.94 7.02
C ASP A 43 -0.54 -1.40 5.73
N MET A 44 -1.12 -2.31 4.94
CA MET A 44 -1.89 -2.02 3.73
C MET A 44 -3.09 -2.94 3.70
N GLU A 45 -4.28 -2.38 3.56
CA GLU A 45 -5.52 -3.16 3.56
C GLU A 45 -5.50 -4.24 2.46
N GLY A 46 -5.93 -5.45 2.83
CA GLY A 46 -5.88 -6.62 1.95
C GLY A 46 -4.52 -7.34 1.89
N CYS A 47 -3.46 -6.81 2.52
CA CYS A 47 -2.14 -7.45 2.57
C CYS A 47 -1.78 -7.92 3.98
N LYS A 48 -0.88 -8.90 4.07
CA LYS A 48 -0.20 -9.18 5.32
C LYS A 48 0.94 -8.20 5.56
N THR A 49 1.16 -7.90 6.83
CA THR A 49 2.38 -7.26 7.32
C THR A 49 3.17 -8.28 8.12
N THR A 50 4.29 -8.78 7.59
CA THR A 50 5.07 -9.84 8.25
C THR A 50 6.33 -9.33 8.96
N LEU A 51 6.64 -8.04 8.81
CA LEU A 51 7.88 -7.42 9.29
C LEU A 51 9.13 -8.18 8.84
N GLY A 52 9.09 -8.82 7.67
CA GLY A 52 10.18 -9.68 7.19
C GLY A 52 10.27 -11.06 7.85
N SER A 53 9.35 -11.41 8.75
CA SER A 53 9.29 -12.72 9.41
C SER A 53 8.29 -13.67 8.74
N PRO A 54 8.24 -14.95 9.15
CA PRO A 54 7.21 -15.90 8.71
C PRO A 54 5.80 -15.65 9.33
N ASN A 55 5.68 -14.77 10.32
CA ASN A 55 4.45 -14.53 11.06
C ASN A 55 3.63 -13.37 10.47
N ASP A 56 2.33 -13.35 10.75
CA ASP A 56 1.44 -12.24 10.38
C ASP A 56 1.24 -11.28 11.56
N TYR A 57 1.63 -10.02 11.39
CA TYR A 57 1.53 -8.94 12.39
C TYR A 57 0.56 -7.83 11.96
N THR A 58 -0.28 -8.09 10.96
CA THR A 58 -1.19 -7.09 10.37
C THR A 58 -2.04 -6.40 11.44
N ALA A 59 -1.98 -5.06 11.46
CA ALA A 59 -2.78 -4.21 12.34
C ALA A 59 -2.64 -4.48 13.85
N LEU A 60 -1.55 -5.11 14.31
CA LEU A 60 -1.25 -5.21 15.75
C LEU A 60 -0.96 -3.85 16.40
N HIS A 61 -0.60 -2.85 15.59
CA HIS A 61 -0.20 -1.52 16.04
C HIS A 61 -1.31 -0.48 15.97
N VAL A 62 -2.43 -0.79 15.31
CA VAL A 62 -3.56 0.14 15.14
C VAL A 62 -4.48 -0.02 16.35
N PRO A 63 -4.58 0.96 17.27
CA PRO A 63 -5.52 0.85 18.37
C PRO A 63 -6.93 0.76 17.78
N GLN A 64 -7.64 -0.35 18.05
CA GLN A 64 -9.07 -0.42 17.77
C GLN A 64 -9.77 0.56 18.73
N LEU A 65 -9.88 1.83 18.33
CA LEU A 65 -10.74 2.77 19.02
C LEU A 65 -12.16 2.24 18.85
N LYS A 66 -12.78 1.82 19.96
CA LYS A 66 -14.16 1.32 19.97
C LYS A 66 -15.08 2.34 19.29
N GLY A 67 -15.65 1.95 18.15
CA GLY A 67 -16.58 2.79 17.38
C GLY A 67 -16.05 3.24 16.02
N ASP A 68 -14.77 3.01 15.72
CA ASP A 68 -14.18 3.33 14.43
C ASP A 68 -14.26 2.12 13.48
N SER A 69 -15.46 1.79 13.02
CA SER A 69 -15.66 0.70 12.06
C SER A 69 -15.16 1.02 10.65
N ASP A 70 -14.80 2.28 10.40
CA ASP A 70 -14.38 2.82 9.09
C ASP A 70 -12.88 3.17 9.01
N SER A 71 -12.11 3.01 10.10
CA SER A 71 -10.66 3.23 10.03
C SER A 71 -10.02 2.15 9.15
N THR A 72 -9.62 2.51 7.93
CA THR A 72 -8.81 1.63 7.07
C THR A 72 -7.59 1.15 7.85
N LYS A 73 -7.25 -0.13 7.69
CA LYS A 73 -6.04 -0.72 8.28
C LYS A 73 -4.76 -0.29 7.54
N THR A 74 -4.86 0.62 6.58
CA THR A 74 -3.73 1.10 5.79
C THR A 74 -2.96 2.18 6.56
N SER A 75 -1.63 2.06 6.60
CA SER A 75 -0.74 3.06 7.20
C SER A 75 -0.94 4.42 6.54
N TRP A 76 -0.95 5.49 7.35
CA TRP A 76 -1.25 6.84 6.85
C TRP A 76 -0.37 7.27 5.67
N CYS A 77 0.94 6.99 5.71
CA CYS A 77 1.85 7.30 4.60
C CYS A 77 1.47 6.57 3.30
N VAL A 78 0.98 5.34 3.39
CA VAL A 78 0.49 4.56 2.24
C VAL A 78 -0.78 5.18 1.67
N ILE A 79 -1.72 5.60 2.53
CA ILE A 79 -2.92 6.35 2.12
C ILE A 79 -2.52 7.60 1.32
N ARG A 80 -1.57 8.40 1.82
CA ARG A 80 -1.14 9.63 1.14
C ARG A 80 -0.53 9.39 -0.24
N VAL A 81 0.19 8.29 -0.41
CA VAL A 81 0.78 7.91 -1.70
C VAL A 81 -0.30 7.43 -2.68
N ILE A 82 -1.28 6.65 -2.20
CA ILE A 82 -2.45 6.24 -3.00
C ILE A 82 -3.30 7.45 -3.40
N ASP A 83 -3.58 8.37 -2.47
CA ASP A 83 -4.33 9.60 -2.72
C ASP A 83 -3.64 10.53 -3.73
N ALA A 84 -2.31 10.49 -3.79
CA ALA A 84 -1.52 11.20 -4.80
C ALA A 84 -1.57 10.53 -6.19
N GLY A 85 -2.27 9.40 -6.33
CA GLY A 85 -2.49 8.67 -7.56
C GLY A 85 -1.39 7.66 -7.92
N ALA A 86 -0.48 7.35 -7.00
CA ALA A 86 0.56 6.36 -7.25
C ALA A 86 -0.06 4.96 -7.44
N VAL A 87 0.58 4.15 -8.27
CA VAL A 87 0.15 2.77 -8.54
C VAL A 87 0.94 1.83 -7.64
N VAL A 88 0.36 1.44 -6.51
CA VAL A 88 1.01 0.58 -5.52
C VAL A 88 0.96 -0.88 -5.96
N LEU A 89 2.12 -1.47 -6.23
CA LEU A 89 2.24 -2.82 -6.76
C LEU A 89 1.97 -3.91 -5.70
N GLY A 90 2.41 -3.67 -4.46
CA GLY A 90 2.34 -4.64 -3.38
C GLY A 90 3.40 -4.43 -2.31
N LYS A 91 3.74 -5.52 -1.62
CA LYS A 91 4.60 -5.55 -0.43
C LYS A 91 6.00 -6.05 -0.75
N LEU A 92 7.01 -5.25 -0.41
CA LEU A 92 8.42 -5.60 -0.58
C LEU A 92 8.94 -6.38 0.62
N SER A 93 9.78 -7.38 0.37
CA SER A 93 10.49 -8.10 1.43
C SER A 93 11.51 -7.22 2.14
N MET A 94 11.79 -7.52 3.41
CA MET A 94 12.80 -6.85 4.22
C MET A 94 13.52 -7.83 5.16
N HIS A 95 14.63 -7.41 5.77
CA HIS A 95 15.21 -8.13 6.91
C HIS A 95 14.25 -8.11 8.08
N GLU A 96 14.23 -9.21 8.84
CA GLU A 96 13.32 -9.41 9.96
C GLU A 96 13.42 -8.25 10.96
N PHE A 97 12.29 -7.59 11.23
CA PHE A 97 12.16 -6.41 12.08
C PHE A 97 13.08 -5.23 11.70
N GLY A 98 13.62 -5.21 10.48
CA GLY A 98 14.56 -4.20 10.03
C GLY A 98 15.95 -4.30 10.69
N MET A 99 16.26 -5.43 11.32
CA MET A 99 17.55 -5.69 11.95
C MET A 99 18.49 -6.36 10.95
N ALA A 100 19.59 -5.68 10.61
CA ALA A 100 20.64 -6.16 9.70
C ALA A 100 22.01 -6.05 10.36
#